data_AF-A0A518CPW8-F1
#
_entry.id   AF-A0A518CPW8-F1
#
_cell.length_a   1.000
_cell.length_b   1.000
_cell.length_c   1.000
_cell.angle_alpha   90.00
_cell.angle_beta   90.00
_cell.angle_gamma   90.00
#
_symmetry.space_group_name_H-M   'P 1'
#
loop_
_entity.id
_entity.type
_entity.pdbx_description
1 polymer ?
#
loop_
_entity_poly.entity_id
_entity_poly.type
_entity_poly.pdbx_seq_one_letter_code
_entity_poly.pdbx_strand_id
1 'polypeptide(L)'
;MPIIGSPGMPELIIVAIIALLLFGKRLPEVARSLGKGIVEFKKGVSGIEDEVTDTTRSKPNRSERAEAKESLDDVKAPKFEPPAEEPQVETELETKEA
;
A
#
# COMPACT_ATOMS: atom_id res chain seq x y z
N MET A 1 35.09 9.00 11.11
CA MET A 1 35.36 7.62 10.64
C MET A 1 34.14 7.20 9.83
N PRO A 2 34.28 6.85 8.54
CA PRO A 2 33.13 6.61 7.67
C PRO A 2 32.35 5.37 8.13
N ILE A 3 31.04 5.51 8.17
CA ILE A 3 30.06 4.51 8.60
C ILE A 3 29.76 3.63 7.37
N ILE A 4 30.64 2.68 7.08
CA ILE A 4 30.49 1.76 5.95
C ILE A 4 29.56 0.63 6.40
N GLY A 5 28.26 0.84 6.22
CA GLY A 5 27.25 -0.16 6.58
C GLY A 5 25.86 0.37 6.28
N SER A 6 25.48 0.29 5.01
CA SER A 6 24.27 0.89 4.41
C SER A 6 24.28 2.42 4.38
N PRO A 7 23.99 3.04 3.22
CA PRO A 7 23.65 4.46 3.21
C PRO A 7 22.41 4.62 4.10
N GLY A 8 22.57 5.34 5.20
CA GLY A 8 21.44 5.72 6.02
C GLY A 8 20.54 6.69 5.24
N MET A 9 19.40 7.03 5.83
CA MET A 9 18.59 8.13 5.30
C MET A 9 19.39 9.44 5.09
N PRO A 10 20.39 9.79 5.91
CA PRO A 10 21.21 10.98 5.66
C PRO A 10 21.95 10.94 4.32
N GLU A 11 22.61 9.83 3.97
CA GLU A 11 23.30 9.70 2.69
C GLU A 11 22.33 9.74 1.50
N LEU A 12 21.16 9.11 1.61
CA LEU A 12 20.14 9.16 0.56
C LEU A 12 19.61 10.59 0.34
N ILE A 13 19.44 11.38 1.40
CA ILE A 13 19.04 12.78 1.28
C ILE A 13 20.11 13.60 0.55
N ILE A 14 21.40 13.38 0.86
CA ILE A 14 22.49 14.08 0.17
C ILE A 14 22.50 13.75 -1.32
N VAL A 15 22.38 12.47 -1.68
CA VAL A 15 22.29 12.04 -3.09
C VAL A 15 21.05 12.63 -3.77
N ALA A 16 19.90 12.63 -3.09
CA ALA A 16 18.68 13.24 -3.61
C ALA A 16 18.87 14.74 -3.87
N ILE A 17 19.50 15.49 -2.97
CA ILE A 17 19.79 16.91 -3.17
C ILE A 17 20.68 17.12 -4.40
N ILE A 18 21.74 16.34 -4.56
CA ILE A 18 22.63 16.43 -5.75
C ILE A 18 21.83 16.14 -7.02
N ALA A 19 20.99 15.09 -7.02
CA ALA A 19 20.12 14.78 -8.15
C ALA A 19 19.12 15.92 -8.44
N LEU A 20 18.53 16.54 -7.41
CA LEU A 20 17.67 17.72 -7.57
C LEU A 20 18.43 18.91 -8.15
N LEU A 21 19.71 19.11 -7.83
CA LEU A 21 20.49 20.20 -8.43
C LEU A 21 20.82 19.96 -9.90
N LEU A 22 21.13 18.71 -10.27
CA LEU A 22 21.43 18.33 -11.66
C LEU A 22 20.18 18.36 -12.56
N PHE A 23 19.08 17.78 -12.08
CA PHE A 23 17.86 17.63 -12.87
C PHE A 23 16.84 18.74 -12.63
N GLY A 24 16.87 19.40 -11.47
CA GLY A 24 15.96 20.49 -11.11
C GLY A 24 14.49 20.10 -11.29
N LYS A 25 13.77 20.97 -12.00
CA LYS A 25 12.34 20.79 -12.33
C LYS A 25 12.08 19.63 -13.29
N ARG A 26 13.10 19.04 -13.92
CA ARG A 26 12.98 17.91 -14.85
C ARG A 26 12.93 16.56 -14.15
N LEU A 27 13.33 16.48 -12.88
CA LEU A 27 13.25 15.25 -12.08
C LEU A 27 11.86 14.58 -12.12
N PRO A 28 10.73 15.29 -11.90
CA PRO A 28 9.40 14.67 -11.99
C PRO A 28 9.00 14.25 -13.41
N GLU A 29 9.57 14.88 -14.44
CA GLU A 29 9.34 14.51 -15.84
C GLU A 29 10.10 13.22 -16.20
N VAL A 30 11.37 13.13 -15.78
CA VAL A 30 12.21 11.93 -15.91
C VAL A 30 11.62 10.76 -15.12
N ALA A 31 11.20 10.99 -13.86
CA ALA A 31 10.55 9.96 -13.06
C ALA A 31 9.24 9.46 -13.69
N ARG A 32 8.43 10.35 -14.28
CA ARG A 32 7.20 9.94 -15.00
C ARG A 32 7.49 9.14 -16.26
N SER A 33 8.49 9.53 -17.05
CA SER A 33 8.85 8.79 -18.27
C SER A 33 9.44 7.41 -17.96
N LEU A 34 10.36 7.34 -16.99
CA LEU A 34 10.91 6.07 -16.48
C LEU A 34 9.83 5.20 -15.84
N GLY A 35 8.95 5.77 -15.02
CA GLY A 35 7.85 5.06 -14.38
C GLY A 35 6.90 4.43 -15.38
N LYS A 36 6.54 5.15 -16.44
CA LYS A 36 5.74 4.60 -17.56
C LYS A 36 6.47 3.43 -18.23
N GLY A 37 7.76 3.57 -18.52
CA GLY A 37 8.57 2.50 -19.12
C GLY A 37 8.62 1.24 -18.24
N ILE A 38 8.82 1.40 -16.93
CA ILE A 38 8.83 0.27 -15.97
C ILE A 38 7.47 -0.41 -15.90
N VAL A 39 6.37 0.36 -15.90
CA VAL A 39 5.01 -0.20 -15.87
C VAL A 39 4.71 -1.01 -17.13
N GLU A 40 5.00 -0.47 -18.31
CA GLU A 40 4.79 -1.17 -19.58
C GLU A 40 5.72 -2.40 -19.71
N PHE A 41 6.97 -2.28 -19.26
CA PHE A 41 7.89 -3.42 -19.18
C PHE A 41 7.34 -4.53 -18.27
N LYS A 42 6.86 -4.18 -17.07
CA LYS A 42 6.28 -5.16 -16.15
C LYS A 42 5.04 -5.83 -16.73
N LYS A 43 4.16 -5.08 -17.40
CA LYS A 43 2.99 -5.65 -18.10
C LYS A 43 3.40 -6.62 -19.20
N GLY A 44 4.39 -6.27 -20.01
CA GLY A 44 4.92 -7.14 -21.04
C GLY A 44 5.49 -8.44 -20.47
N VAL A 45 6.31 -8.34 -19.42
CA VAL A 45 6.88 -9.52 -18.75
C VAL A 45 5.81 -10.39 -18.10
N SER A 46 4.86 -9.81 -17.36
CA SER A 46 3.77 -10.57 -16.73
C SER A 46 2.84 -11.23 -17.74
N GLY A 47 2.54 -10.58 -18.88
CA GLY A 47 1.75 -11.20 -19.94
C GLY A 47 2.43 -12.42 -20.57
N ILE A 48 3.76 -12.43 -20.64
CA ILE A 48 4.54 -13.59 -21.11
C ILE A 48 4.51 -14.72 -20.09
N GLU A 49 4.66 -14.41 -18.79
CA GLU A 49 4.52 -15.40 -17.72
C GLU A 49 3.13 -16.05 -17.70
N ASP A 50 2.08 -15.25 -17.92
CA ASP A 50 0.70 -15.72 -18.00
C ASP A 50 0.49 -16.62 -19.22
N GLU A 51 0.99 -16.26 -20.41
CA GLU A 51 0.85 -17.05 -21.64
C GLU A 51 1.59 -18.41 -21.56
N VAL A 52 2.77 -18.44 -20.93
CA VAL A 52 3.53 -19.67 -20.67
C VAL A 52 2.81 -20.56 -19.65
N THR A 53 2.15 -19.95 -18.66
CA THR A 53 1.37 -20.67 -17.65
C THR A 53 0.06 -21.21 -18.22
N ASP A 54 -0.62 -20.46 -19.08
CA ASP A 54 -1.90 -20.83 -19.73
C ASP A 54 -1.70 -21.96 -20.75
N THR A 55 -0.59 -21.95 -21.50
CA THR A 55 -0.21 -23.04 -22.42
C THR A 55 0.01 -24.37 -21.68
N THR A 56 0.35 -24.33 -20.39
CA THR A 56 0.50 -25.53 -19.53
C THR A 56 -0.80 -25.92 -18.82
N ARG A 57 -1.81 -25.04 -18.80
CA ARG A 57 -3.01 -25.19 -17.96
C ARG A 57 -4.29 -24.82 -18.74
N SER A 58 -4.55 -25.49 -19.85
CA SER A 58 -5.86 -25.40 -20.53
C SER A 58 -7.01 -25.78 -19.58
N LYS A 59 -7.82 -24.82 -19.13
CA LYS A 59 -9.26 -25.00 -18.82
C LYS A 59 -10.06 -23.69 -19.00
N PRO A 60 -11.33 -23.80 -19.43
CA PRO A 60 -12.03 -22.76 -20.18
C PRO A 60 -12.88 -21.83 -19.30
N ASN A 61 -13.28 -20.73 -19.93
CA ASN A 61 -14.46 -19.91 -19.63
C ASN A 61 -14.34 -18.88 -18.49
N ARG A 62 -14.18 -17.61 -18.88
CA ARG A 62 -14.63 -16.44 -18.11
C ARG A 62 -15.29 -15.41 -19.02
N SER A 63 -16.43 -15.79 -19.60
CA SER A 63 -17.34 -14.86 -20.28
C SER A 63 -18.64 -14.70 -19.47
N GLU A 64 -18.56 -14.21 -18.23
CA GLU A 64 -19.72 -13.80 -17.42
C GLU A 64 -19.33 -12.64 -16.49
N ARG A 65 -19.04 -11.46 -17.06
CA ARG A 65 -18.97 -10.22 -16.27
C ARG A 65 -19.47 -8.99 -17.03
N ALA A 66 -20.59 -9.16 -17.72
CA ALA A 66 -21.51 -8.08 -17.98
C ALA A 66 -22.79 -8.42 -17.21
N GLU A 67 -23.41 -7.43 -16.57
CA GLU A 67 -24.73 -7.49 -15.88
C GLU A 67 -24.73 -7.93 -14.40
N ALA A 68 -24.36 -6.99 -13.53
CA ALA A 68 -24.95 -6.82 -12.18
C ALA A 68 -24.57 -5.44 -11.63
N LYS A 69 -25.05 -4.38 -12.28
CA LYS A 69 -25.34 -3.12 -11.60
C LYS A 69 -26.81 -3.23 -11.22
N GLU A 70 -27.14 -3.24 -9.93
CA GLU A 70 -28.33 -2.65 -9.31
C GLU A 70 -28.58 -3.27 -7.92
N SER A 71 -28.87 -2.41 -6.94
CA SER A 71 -29.29 -2.71 -5.56
C SER A 71 -28.24 -3.20 -4.55
N LEU A 72 -27.50 -2.27 -3.94
CA LEU A 72 -27.04 -2.40 -2.53
C LEU A 72 -27.11 -1.02 -1.84
N ASP A 73 -28.22 -0.30 -2.01
CA ASP A 73 -28.61 0.81 -1.14
C ASP A 73 -29.36 0.25 0.10
N ASP A 74 -28.72 -0.62 0.89
CA ASP A 74 -29.27 -0.99 2.21
C ASP A 74 -28.23 -1.64 3.12
N VAL A 75 -27.11 -0.94 3.36
CA VAL A 75 -26.31 -1.17 4.57
C VAL A 75 -26.45 0.07 5.45
N LYS A 76 -27.64 0.24 6.02
CA LYS A 76 -27.84 1.08 7.20
C LYS A 76 -27.08 0.42 8.35
N ALA A 77 -25.82 0.82 8.52
CA ALA A 77 -24.99 0.34 9.62
C ALA A 77 -25.74 0.51 10.95
N PRO A 78 -25.79 -0.51 11.82
CA PRO A 78 -26.44 -0.40 13.11
C PRO A 78 -25.74 0.70 13.90
N LYS A 79 -26.53 1.64 14.43
CA LYS A 79 -26.05 2.75 15.23
C LYS A 79 -25.36 2.17 16.46
N PHE A 80 -24.06 2.40 16.58
CA PHE A 80 -23.28 2.05 17.77
C PHE A 80 -23.81 2.87 18.95
N GLU A 81 -24.48 2.21 19.88
CA GLU A 81 -24.79 2.77 21.20
C GLU A 81 -23.67 2.33 22.15
N PRO A 82 -22.83 3.26 22.65
CA PRO A 82 -21.83 2.91 23.64
C PRO A 82 -22.54 2.48 24.93
N PRO A 83 -22.13 1.35 25.56
CA PRO A 83 -22.71 0.90 26.82
C PRO A 83 -22.52 1.99 27.88
N ALA A 84 -23.63 2.51 28.38
CA ALA A 84 -23.71 3.54 29.42
C ALA A 84 -23.49 2.95 30.82
N GLU A 85 -22.46 2.14 31.00
CA GLU A 85 -22.13 1.57 32.29
C GLU A 85 -20.61 1.49 32.43
N GLU A 86 -20.07 2.49 33.14
CA GLU A 86 -18.69 2.50 33.62
C GLU A 86 -18.48 1.24 34.48
N PRO A 87 -17.53 0.35 34.16
CA PRO A 87 -17.16 -0.69 35.10
C PRO A 87 -16.49 0.03 36.28
N GLN A 88 -17.25 0.20 37.35
CA GLN A 88 -16.76 0.54 38.68
C GLN A 88 -15.84 -0.60 39.10
N VAL A 89 -14.55 -0.47 38.78
CA VAL A 89 -13.51 -1.29 39.39
C VAL A 89 -13.32 -0.72 40.78
N GLU A 90 -14.15 -1.23 41.67
CA GLU A 90 -14.00 -1.23 43.12
C GLU A 90 -12.63 -1.82 43.45
N THR A 91 -11.60 -0.98 43.51
CA THR A 91 -10.38 -1.28 44.26
C THR A 91 -10.64 -0.88 45.71
N GLU A 92 -11.39 -1.72 46.42
CA GLU A 92 -11.35 -1.75 47.87
C GLU A 92 -10.01 -2.38 48.30
N LEU A 93 -9.38 -1.77 49.32
CA LEU A 93 -8.41 -2.35 50.24
C LEU A 93 -6.98 -2.55 49.71
N GLU A 94 -6.04 -1.69 50.12
CA GLU A 94 -5.33 -1.81 51.41
C GLU A 94 -4.09 -0.87 51.43
N THR A 95 -3.66 -0.51 52.65
CA THR A 95 -2.40 0.16 53.05
C THR A 95 -2.40 1.70 53.01
N LYS A 96 -2.68 2.36 54.14
CA LYS A 96 -1.84 2.57 55.35
C LYS A 96 -1.00 3.84 55.24
N GLU A 97 -1.16 4.67 56.27
CA GLU A 97 -0.13 5.53 56.88
C GLU A 97 0.50 6.62 55.99
N ALA A 98 0.04 7.86 56.14
CA ALA A 98 0.82 9.02 56.60
C ALA A 98 -0.05 10.28 56.67
#